data_AF-A0A8K0EYM5-F1
#
_entry.id   AF-A0A8K0EYM5-F1
#
_cell.length_a   1.000
_cell.length_b   1.000
_cell.length_c   1.000
_cell.angle_alpha   90.00
_cell.angle_beta   90.00
_cell.angle_gamma   90.00
#
_symmetry.space_group_name_H-M   'P 1'
#
loop_
_entity.id
_entity.type
_entity.pdbx_description
1 polymer ?
#
loop_
_entity_poly.entity_id
_entity_poly.type
_entity_poly.pdbx_seq_one_letter_code
_entity_poly.pdbx_strand_id
1 'polypeptide(L)'
;MVFVIYVVFNMVYDTVLSHLGQQTRKHQDLFDDNGEEMLNKKQHAYRALQLYSRSAAKKAVYNAIRYRVHAGLLAKLQGRRDTEVCGLQQHKAFLRRSEGNLSDSALWNLATAYCRLDRLTRARWAKHFRHVFNRPSSINDMPQVPVNTYIDNSFLTESPTEQEVQHAIDLLSNGKAPGSDSIQVYKAGESVMVQ
;
A
#
# COMPACT_ATOMS: atom_id res chain seq x y z
N MET A 1 14.76 -21.88 30.07
CA MET A 1 13.72 -21.29 29.18
C MET A 1 14.16 -20.01 28.47
N VAL A 2 14.77 -19.03 29.15
CA VAL A 2 15.22 -17.75 28.53
C VAL A 2 16.24 -17.95 27.39
N PHE A 3 17.14 -18.92 27.52
CA PHE A 3 18.18 -19.21 26.52
C PHE A 3 17.62 -19.73 25.18
N VAL A 4 16.56 -20.55 25.25
CA VAL A 4 15.93 -21.14 24.05
C VAL A 4 15.19 -20.05 23.26
N ILE A 5 14.50 -19.14 23.94
CA ILE A 5 13.81 -18.01 23.31
C ILE A 5 14.82 -17.11 22.58
N TYR A 6 15.98 -16.85 23.19
CA TYR A 6 17.03 -16.02 22.60
C TYR A 6 17.62 -16.66 21.33
N VAL A 7 17.83 -17.97 21.33
CA VAL A 7 18.39 -18.71 20.17
C VAL A 7 17.38 -18.74 19.01
N VAL A 8 16.11 -19.06 19.30
CA VAL A 8 15.07 -19.10 18.26
C VAL A 8 14.82 -17.72 17.67
N PHE A 9 14.82 -16.66 18.49
CA PHE A 9 14.60 -15.30 18.00
C PHE A 9 15.72 -14.85 17.04
N ASN A 10 16.99 -15.10 17.38
CA ASN A 10 18.11 -14.74 16.50
C ASN A 10 18.10 -15.55 15.19
N MET A 11 17.81 -16.86 15.25
CA MET A 11 17.75 -17.71 14.05
C MET A 11 16.63 -17.28 13.08
N VAL A 12 15.47 -16.90 13.62
CA VAL A 12 14.36 -16.34 12.81
C VAL A 12 14.73 -14.97 12.26
N TYR A 13 15.43 -14.13 13.03
CA TYR A 13 15.84 -12.81 12.58
C TYR A 13 16.87 -12.87 11.42
N ASP A 14 17.87 -13.74 11.52
CA ASP A 14 18.92 -13.91 10.50
C ASP A 14 18.39 -14.52 9.20
N THR A 15 17.49 -15.49 9.30
CA THR A 15 16.83 -16.10 8.13
C THR A 15 15.94 -15.09 7.41
N VAL A 16 15.18 -14.29 8.13
CA VAL A 16 14.39 -13.18 7.57
C VAL A 16 15.29 -12.13 6.92
N LEU A 17 16.40 -11.74 7.58
CA LEU A 17 17.33 -10.74 7.05
C LEU A 17 18.00 -11.19 5.74
N SER A 18 18.34 -12.48 5.63
CA SER A 18 18.97 -13.05 4.42
C SER A 18 18.03 -13.14 3.22
N HIS A 19 16.74 -13.43 3.44
CA HIS A 19 15.77 -13.66 2.36
C HIS A 19 14.98 -12.41 1.98
N LEU A 20 14.63 -11.58 2.97
CA LEU A 20 13.80 -10.38 2.78
C LEU A 20 14.62 -9.09 2.79
N GLY A 21 15.91 -9.17 3.13
CA GLY A 21 16.79 -8.01 3.28
C GLY A 21 16.51 -7.22 4.56
N GLN A 22 17.25 -6.13 4.77
CA GLN A 22 16.94 -5.19 5.85
C GLN A 22 15.53 -4.65 5.68
N GLN A 23 14.75 -4.66 6.76
CA GLN A 23 13.43 -4.05 6.81
C GLN A 23 13.55 -2.56 6.48
N THR A 24 13.25 -2.20 5.23
CA THR A 24 13.23 -0.82 4.78
C THR A 24 11.91 -0.18 5.20
N ARG A 25 11.98 0.89 6.00
CA ARG A 25 10.80 1.67 6.35
C ARG A 25 10.27 2.32 5.05
N LYS A 26 8.96 2.18 4.77
CA LYS A 26 8.34 2.76 3.56
C LYS A 26 8.40 4.29 3.50
N HIS A 27 8.67 4.94 4.64
CA HIS A 27 8.94 6.37 4.69
C HIS A 27 10.43 6.53 4.82
N GLN A 28 11.08 7.02 3.76
CA GLN A 28 12.42 7.58 3.88
C GLN A 28 12.32 8.78 4.83
N ASP A 29 12.75 8.61 6.06
CA ASP A 29 13.09 9.73 6.91
C ASP A 29 14.29 10.46 6.29
N LEU A 30 14.42 11.76 6.58
CA LEU A 30 15.44 12.62 5.99
C LEU A 30 16.88 12.08 6.18
N PHE A 31 17.04 11.14 7.12
CA PHE A 31 18.29 10.57 7.59
C PHE A 31 18.51 9.09 7.24
N ASP A 32 17.63 8.47 6.46
CA ASP A 32 17.68 7.01 6.25
C ASP A 32 18.87 6.57 5.38
N ASP A 33 19.32 7.40 4.44
CA ASP A 33 20.52 7.13 3.64
C ASP A 33 21.76 7.68 4.38
N ASN A 34 22.44 6.80 5.13
CA ASN A 34 23.72 7.11 5.78
C ASN A 34 23.68 8.32 6.76
N GLY A 35 22.49 8.72 7.22
CA GLY A 35 22.32 9.89 8.09
C GLY A 35 22.85 9.66 9.50
N GLU A 36 22.78 8.43 10.01
CA GLU A 36 23.39 8.06 11.29
C GLU A 36 24.91 8.25 11.26
N GLU A 37 25.59 7.81 10.20
CA GLU A 37 27.04 7.94 10.07
C GLU A 37 27.47 9.41 10.04
N MET A 38 26.78 10.23 9.26
CA MET A 38 27.04 11.67 9.16
C MET A 38 26.70 12.44 10.45
N LEU A 39 25.66 12.03 11.17
CA LEU A 39 25.29 12.59 12.46
C LEU A 39 26.33 12.23 13.53
N ASN A 40 26.78 10.98 13.56
CA ASN A 40 27.84 10.50 14.45
C ASN A 40 29.16 11.24 14.17
N LYS A 41 29.53 11.43 12.89
CA LYS A 41 30.69 12.24 12.49
C LYS A 41 30.56 13.69 12.97
N LYS A 42 29.37 14.30 12.85
CA LYS A 42 29.11 15.66 13.36
C LYS A 42 29.23 15.74 14.88
N GLN A 43 28.67 14.78 15.60
CA GLN A 43 28.72 14.71 17.06
C GLN A 43 30.16 14.51 17.56
N HIS A 44 30.94 13.63 16.92
CA HIS A 44 32.33 13.42 17.25
C HIS A 44 33.18 14.67 17.01
N ALA A 45 33.01 15.33 15.85
CA ALA A 45 33.68 16.59 15.55
C ALA A 45 33.30 17.71 16.53
N TYR A 46 32.04 17.76 16.97
CA TYR A 46 31.57 18.72 17.97
C TYR A 46 32.21 18.48 19.36
N ARG A 47 32.26 17.23 19.82
CA ARG A 47 32.95 16.86 21.08
C ARG A 47 34.44 17.21 21.01
N ALA A 48 35.10 16.93 19.88
CA ALA A 48 36.50 17.29 19.67
C ALA A 48 36.73 18.82 19.67
N LEU A 49 35.77 19.60 19.16
CA LEU A 49 35.79 21.06 19.23
C LEU A 49 35.61 21.57 20.66
N GLN A 50 34.72 20.96 21.45
CA GLN A 50 34.50 21.35 22.85
C GLN A 50 35.77 21.17 23.71
N LEU A 51 36.49 20.06 23.54
CA LEU A 51 37.73 19.78 24.27
C LEU A 51 38.89 20.71 23.86
N TYR A 52 38.88 21.22 22.63
CA TYR A 52 39.97 22.01 22.06
C TYR A 52 39.45 23.24 21.31
N SER A 53 38.63 24.04 22.01
CA SER A 53 37.85 25.17 21.45
C SER A 53 38.70 26.24 20.73
N ARG A 54 39.97 26.38 21.10
CA ARG A 54 40.92 27.32 20.47
C ARG A 54 41.57 26.80 19.19
N SER A 55 41.38 25.53 18.82
CA SER A 55 41.99 24.94 17.62
C SER A 55 41.22 25.30 16.35
N ALA A 56 41.81 26.15 15.50
CA ALA A 56 41.24 26.54 14.22
C ALA A 56 41.01 25.35 13.27
N ALA A 57 41.91 24.35 13.28
CA ALA A 57 41.79 23.16 12.46
C ALA A 57 40.55 22.33 12.82
N LYS A 58 40.29 22.11 14.13
CA LYS A 58 39.10 21.36 14.58
C LYS A 58 37.81 22.12 14.31
N LYS A 59 37.84 23.45 14.40
CA LYS A 59 36.71 24.31 13.99
C LYS A 59 36.43 24.19 12.49
N ALA A 60 37.47 24.15 11.65
CA ALA A 60 37.33 23.95 10.21
C ALA A 60 36.73 22.58 9.86
N VAL A 61 37.21 21.51 10.50
CA VAL A 61 36.67 20.15 10.33
C VAL A 61 35.19 20.07 10.72
N TYR A 62 34.82 20.61 11.88
CA TYR A 62 33.41 20.65 12.31
C TYR A 62 32.53 21.43 11.33
N ASN A 63 32.98 22.61 10.88
CA ASN A 63 32.23 23.42 9.93
C ASN A 63 32.06 22.70 8.58
N ALA A 64 33.10 22.06 8.06
CA ALA A 64 33.03 21.29 6.82
C ALA A 64 31.98 20.16 6.91
N ILE A 65 31.96 19.41 8.02
CA ILE A 65 30.96 18.35 8.26
C ILE A 65 29.57 18.96 8.41
N ARG A 66 29.42 20.07 9.15
CA ARG A 66 28.15 20.77 9.31
C ARG A 66 27.56 21.23 7.98
N TYR A 67 28.37 21.82 7.11
CA TYR A 67 27.92 22.27 5.79
C TYR A 67 27.47 21.10 4.91
N ARG A 68 28.20 19.98 4.92
CA ARG A 68 27.80 18.77 4.19
C ARG A 68 26.44 18.24 4.64
N VAL A 69 26.21 18.18 5.96
CA VAL A 69 24.91 17.77 6.52
C VAL A 69 23.79 18.73 6.09
N HIS A 70 24.04 20.04 6.19
CA HIS A 70 23.05 21.05 5.77
C HIS A 70 22.76 20.99 4.26
N ALA A 71 23.79 20.85 3.43
CA ALA A 71 23.64 20.77 1.97
C ALA A 71 22.83 19.53 1.57
N GLY A 72 23.11 18.37 2.17
CA GLY A 72 22.33 17.15 1.94
C GLY A 72 20.86 17.32 2.34
N LEU A 73 20.59 17.95 3.48
CA LEU A 73 19.22 18.23 3.93
C LEU A 73 18.49 19.18 2.96
N LEU A 74 19.16 20.25 2.51
CA LEU A 74 18.60 21.19 1.54
C LEU A 74 18.30 20.51 0.19
N ALA A 75 19.22 19.69 -0.33
CA ALA A 75 19.01 18.97 -1.58
C ALA A 75 17.83 18.00 -1.50
N LYS A 76 17.66 17.27 -0.38
CA LYS A 76 16.50 16.41 -0.15
C LYS A 76 15.19 17.19 -0.04
N LEU A 77 15.20 18.34 0.64
CA LEU A 77 14.03 19.22 0.72
C LEU A 77 13.65 19.80 -0.64
N GLN A 78 14.64 20.16 -1.47
CA GLN A 78 14.43 20.61 -2.85
C GLN A 78 13.84 19.49 -3.71
N GLY A 79 14.44 18.30 -3.71
CA GLY A 79 13.91 17.17 -4.47
C GLY A 79 12.46 16.82 -4.11
N ARG A 80 12.10 16.86 -2.82
CA ARG A 80 10.70 16.67 -2.40
C ARG A 80 9.78 17.78 -2.93
N ARG A 81 10.19 19.05 -2.82
CA ARG A 81 9.44 20.17 -3.38
C ARG A 81 9.22 19.99 -4.87
N ASP A 82 10.24 19.57 -5.62
CA ASP A 82 10.17 19.38 -7.06
C ASP A 82 9.21 18.25 -7.43
N THR A 83 9.21 17.14 -6.67
CA THR A 83 8.22 16.06 -6.87
C THR A 83 6.78 16.50 -6.57
N GLU A 84 6.57 17.31 -5.52
CA GLU A 84 5.24 17.84 -5.18
C GLU A 84 4.75 18.82 -6.26
N VAL A 85 5.63 19.71 -6.73
CA VAL A 85 5.34 20.67 -7.81
C VAL A 85 5.05 19.93 -9.12
N CYS A 86 5.83 18.89 -9.45
CA CYS A 86 5.60 18.06 -10.64
C CYS A 86 4.22 17.37 -10.59
N GLY A 87 3.86 16.79 -9.44
CA GLY A 87 2.55 16.17 -9.24
C GLY A 87 1.40 17.15 -9.39
N LEU A 88 1.54 18.37 -8.84
CA LEU A 88 0.55 19.43 -9.02
C LEU A 88 0.45 19.88 -10.49
N GLN A 89 1.58 19.97 -11.20
CA GLN A 89 1.61 20.34 -12.61
C GLN A 89 0.88 19.30 -13.49
N GLN A 90 1.07 18.00 -13.21
CA GLN A 90 0.36 16.92 -13.88
C GLN A 90 -1.16 17.00 -13.64
N HIS A 91 -1.56 17.20 -12.39
CA HIS A 91 -2.98 17.31 -12.04
C HIS A 91 -3.61 18.57 -12.65
N LYS A 92 -2.89 19.68 -12.67
CA LYS A 92 -3.30 20.91 -13.35
C LYS A 92 -3.52 20.68 -14.86
N ALA A 93 -2.60 19.95 -15.52
CA ALA A 93 -2.73 19.62 -16.93
C ALA A 93 -3.96 18.73 -17.21
N PHE A 94 -4.27 17.80 -16.30
CA PHE A 94 -5.49 17.00 -16.35
C PHE A 94 -6.74 17.89 -16.25
N LEU A 95 -6.81 18.77 -15.25
CA LEU A 95 -7.95 19.69 -15.07
C LEU A 95 -8.15 20.62 -16.26
N ARG A 96 -7.08 21.10 -16.89
CA ARG A 96 -7.14 21.91 -18.11
C ARG A 96 -7.79 21.13 -19.27
N ARG A 97 -7.61 19.82 -19.33
CA ARG A 97 -8.22 18.95 -20.35
C ARG A 97 -9.68 18.62 -20.05
N SER A 98 -10.06 18.48 -18.78
CA SER A 98 -11.43 18.09 -18.38
C SER A 98 -12.39 19.26 -18.16
N GLU A 99 -11.93 20.37 -17.58
CA GLU A 99 -12.78 21.48 -17.09
C GLU A 99 -12.77 22.72 -18.01
N GLY A 100 -12.02 22.70 -19.12
CA GLY A 100 -12.02 23.77 -20.12
C GLY A 100 -11.42 25.12 -19.67
N ASN A 101 -12.10 26.24 -19.99
CA ASN A 101 -11.61 27.63 -19.89
C ASN A 101 -11.56 28.19 -18.46
N LEU A 102 -10.92 27.47 -17.53
CA LEU A 102 -10.58 28.01 -16.22
C LEU A 102 -9.36 28.94 -16.29
N SER A 103 -9.35 29.97 -15.44
CA SER A 103 -8.15 30.78 -15.21
C SER A 103 -7.01 29.92 -14.66
N ASP A 104 -5.76 30.27 -14.98
CA ASP A 104 -4.59 29.55 -14.51
C ASP A 104 -4.52 29.47 -12.98
N SER A 105 -4.95 30.52 -12.29
CA SER A 105 -5.07 30.57 -10.83
C SER A 105 -6.13 29.60 -10.29
N ALA A 106 -7.29 29.52 -10.95
CA ALA A 106 -8.35 28.59 -10.56
C ALA A 106 -7.91 27.12 -10.71
N LEU A 107 -7.17 26.81 -11.78
CA LEU A 107 -6.61 25.48 -12.01
C LEU A 107 -5.60 25.07 -10.93
N TRP A 108 -4.71 25.98 -10.52
CA TRP A 108 -3.77 25.73 -9.42
C TRP A 108 -4.48 25.49 -8.08
N ASN A 109 -5.51 26.28 -7.78
CA ASN A 109 -6.29 26.12 -6.55
C ASN A 109 -7.02 24.78 -6.51
N LEU A 110 -7.65 24.39 -7.62
CA LEU A 110 -8.30 23.09 -7.75
C LEU A 110 -7.28 21.95 -7.63
N ALA A 111 -6.16 22.01 -8.36
CA ALA A 111 -5.13 20.98 -8.29
C ALA A 111 -4.57 20.80 -6.87
N THR A 112 -4.35 21.91 -6.16
CA THR A 112 -3.90 21.89 -4.78
C THR A 112 -4.95 21.28 -3.85
N ALA A 113 -6.23 21.62 -4.03
CA ALA A 113 -7.33 21.07 -3.25
C ALA A 113 -7.47 19.56 -3.47
N TYR A 114 -7.43 19.10 -4.73
CA TYR A 114 -7.47 17.67 -5.06
C TYR A 114 -6.30 16.90 -4.47
N CYS A 115 -5.06 17.36 -4.65
CA CYS A 115 -3.88 16.72 -4.05
C CYS A 115 -3.97 16.65 -2.53
N ARG A 116 -4.53 17.68 -1.88
CA ARG A 116 -4.76 17.68 -0.42
C ARG A 116 -5.80 16.64 -0.01
N LEU A 117 -6.95 16.59 -0.68
CA LEU A 117 -8.02 15.62 -0.40
C LEU A 117 -7.54 14.18 -0.61
N ASP A 118 -6.81 13.94 -1.69
CA ASP A 118 -6.24 12.65 -2.05
C ASP A 118 -5.21 12.19 -0.99
N ARG A 119 -4.34 13.09 -0.51
CA ARG A 119 -3.41 12.81 0.59
C ARG A 119 -4.14 12.46 1.90
N LEU A 120 -5.18 13.22 2.27
CA LEU A 120 -5.98 12.95 3.46
C LEU A 120 -6.71 11.60 3.37
N THR A 121 -7.26 11.31 2.19
CA THR A 121 -7.95 10.05 1.91
C THR A 121 -7.00 8.87 2.05
N ARG A 122 -5.83 8.92 1.40
CA ARG A 122 -4.78 7.91 1.57
C ARG A 122 -4.34 7.75 3.02
N ALA A 123 -4.15 8.85 3.76
CA ALA A 123 -3.73 8.79 5.16
C ALA A 123 -4.79 8.13 6.05
N ARG A 124 -6.07 8.43 5.82
CA ARG A 124 -7.20 7.81 6.53
C ARG A 124 -7.25 6.31 6.26
N TRP A 125 -7.15 5.90 4.99
CA TRP A 125 -7.10 4.49 4.63
C TRP A 125 -5.89 3.78 5.23
N ALA A 126 -4.69 4.38 5.17
CA ALA A 126 -3.50 3.82 5.77
C ALA A 126 -3.65 3.62 7.29
N LYS A 127 -4.28 4.57 7.99
CA LYS A 127 -4.59 4.43 9.43
C LYS A 127 -5.59 3.31 9.68
N HIS A 128 -6.67 3.26 8.89
CA HIS A 128 -7.70 2.22 9.01
C HIS A 128 -7.11 0.82 8.79
N PHE A 129 -6.40 0.60 7.69
CA PHE A 129 -5.81 -0.69 7.38
C PHE A 129 -4.73 -1.09 8.39
N ARG A 130 -3.92 -0.15 8.89
CA ARG A 130 -3.01 -0.44 10.00
C ARG A 130 -3.76 -0.94 11.23
N HIS A 131 -4.93 -0.40 11.55
CA HIS A 131 -5.71 -0.88 12.68
C HIS A 131 -6.30 -2.26 12.41
N VAL A 132 -6.87 -2.49 11.22
CA VAL A 132 -7.47 -3.77 10.82
C VAL A 132 -6.42 -4.89 10.83
N PHE A 133 -5.26 -4.68 10.21
CA PHE A 133 -4.22 -5.72 10.10
C PHE A 133 -3.47 -5.99 11.41
N ASN A 134 -3.38 -5.00 12.30
CA ASN A 134 -2.69 -5.17 13.59
C ASN A 134 -3.65 -5.48 14.74
N ARG A 135 -4.93 -5.74 14.47
CA ARG A 135 -5.89 -6.15 15.51
C ARG A 135 -5.58 -7.58 15.93
N PRO A 136 -5.43 -7.89 17.23
CA PRO A 136 -5.27 -9.26 17.69
C PRO A 136 -6.50 -10.09 17.26
N SER A 137 -6.25 -11.25 16.68
CA SER A 137 -7.28 -12.15 16.17
C SER A 137 -8.15 -12.69 17.31
N SER A 138 -9.43 -12.30 17.31
CA SER A 138 -10.47 -12.79 18.24
C SER A 138 -11.02 -14.16 17.80
N ILE A 139 -10.13 -15.11 17.49
CA ILE A 139 -10.53 -16.44 17.00
C ILE A 139 -11.21 -17.27 18.10
N ASN A 140 -11.01 -16.94 19.38
CA ASN A 140 -11.60 -17.67 20.51
C ASN A 140 -13.12 -17.48 20.68
N ASP A 141 -13.69 -16.40 20.13
CA ASP A 141 -15.14 -16.10 20.25
C ASP A 141 -15.92 -16.34 18.96
N MET A 142 -15.29 -16.97 17.96
CA MET A 142 -16.04 -17.36 16.77
C MET A 142 -16.85 -18.60 17.13
N PRO A 143 -18.21 -18.58 17.03
CA PRO A 143 -18.95 -19.82 17.03
C PRO A 143 -18.36 -20.66 15.92
N GLN A 144 -17.81 -21.82 16.27
CA GLN A 144 -17.37 -22.80 15.29
C GLN A 144 -18.61 -23.14 14.48
N VAL A 145 -18.76 -22.52 13.31
CA VAL A 145 -19.72 -23.01 12.33
C VAL A 145 -19.24 -24.42 12.06
N PRO A 146 -20.03 -25.46 12.38
CA PRO A 146 -19.62 -26.82 12.07
C PRO A 146 -19.32 -26.82 10.58
N VAL A 147 -18.05 -27.05 10.24
CA VAL A 147 -17.66 -27.30 8.86
C VAL A 147 -18.47 -28.51 8.48
N ASN A 148 -19.46 -28.32 7.61
CA ASN A 148 -20.26 -29.42 7.12
C ASN A 148 -19.34 -30.25 6.22
N THR A 149 -18.57 -31.14 6.82
CA THR A 149 -17.61 -32.02 6.14
C THR A 149 -18.32 -33.06 5.28
N TYR A 150 -19.66 -33.10 5.33
CA TYR A 150 -20.51 -33.91 4.49
C TYR A 150 -21.38 -32.99 3.61
N ILE A 151 -20.75 -32.40 2.59
CA ILE A 151 -21.51 -32.00 1.41
C ILE A 151 -21.68 -33.28 0.60
N ASP A 152 -22.84 -33.90 0.74
CA ASP A 152 -23.22 -35.07 -0.04
C ASP A 152 -23.32 -34.67 -1.51
N ASN A 153 -22.23 -34.76 -2.26
CA ASN A 153 -22.21 -34.41 -3.68
C ASN A 153 -22.83 -35.53 -4.54
N SER A 154 -23.49 -36.53 -3.97
CA SER A 154 -24.18 -37.58 -4.73
C SER A 154 -25.26 -37.00 -5.66
N PHE A 155 -25.95 -35.93 -5.26
CA PHE A 155 -26.91 -35.22 -6.13
C PHE A 155 -26.24 -34.53 -7.34
N LEU A 156 -24.92 -34.29 -7.31
CA LEU A 156 -24.16 -33.75 -8.45
C LEU A 156 -23.73 -34.86 -9.43
N THR A 157 -23.90 -36.13 -9.06
CA THR A 157 -23.62 -37.28 -9.95
C THR A 157 -24.84 -37.72 -10.75
N GLU A 158 -26.03 -37.25 -10.37
CA GLU A 158 -27.27 -37.49 -11.10
C GLU A 158 -27.44 -36.45 -12.20
N SER A 159 -27.93 -36.89 -13.37
CA SER A 159 -28.24 -35.94 -14.44
C SER A 159 -29.45 -35.10 -14.03
N PRO A 160 -29.43 -33.78 -14.29
CA PRO A 160 -30.50 -32.89 -13.84
C PRO A 160 -31.84 -33.30 -14.45
N THR A 161 -32.88 -33.29 -13.60
CA THR A 161 -34.22 -33.68 -14.01
C THR A 161 -34.85 -32.56 -14.85
N GLU A 162 -35.72 -32.91 -15.81
CA GLU A 162 -36.39 -31.93 -16.69
C GLU A 162 -37.12 -30.82 -15.89
N GLN A 163 -37.70 -31.16 -14.75
CA GLN A 163 -38.34 -30.20 -13.84
C GLN A 163 -37.34 -29.22 -13.20
N GLU A 164 -36.14 -29.68 -12.86
CA GLU A 164 -35.08 -28.84 -12.29
C GLU A 164 -34.50 -27.89 -13.33
N VAL A 165 -34.34 -28.38 -14.57
CA VAL A 165 -33.92 -27.57 -15.71
C VAL A 165 -34.97 -26.49 -15.99
N GLN A 166 -36.26 -26.83 -15.99
CA GLN A 166 -37.34 -25.88 -16.20
C GLN A 166 -37.39 -24.81 -15.09
N HIS A 167 -37.25 -25.22 -13.83
CA HIS A 167 -37.20 -24.30 -12.70
C HIS A 167 -35.97 -23.37 -12.74
N ALA A 168 -34.81 -23.88 -13.18
CA ALA A 168 -33.61 -23.06 -13.35
C ALA A 168 -33.76 -22.04 -14.49
N ILE A 169 -34.41 -22.41 -15.60
CA ILE A 169 -34.74 -21.50 -16.69
C ILE A 169 -35.66 -20.37 -16.20
N ASP A 170 -36.71 -20.72 -15.46
CA ASP A 170 -37.65 -19.74 -14.88
C ASP A 170 -36.91 -18.75 -13.96
N LEU A 171 -36.00 -19.23 -13.10
CA LEU A 171 -35.17 -18.38 -12.24
C LEU A 171 -34.24 -17.46 -13.04
N LEU A 172 -33.63 -17.95 -14.11
CA LEU A 172 -32.67 -17.20 -14.92
C LEU A 172 -33.34 -16.22 -15.90
N SER A 173 -34.60 -16.47 -16.26
CA SER A 173 -35.38 -15.63 -17.19
C SER A 173 -35.79 -14.26 -16.61
N ASN A 174 -35.56 -14.02 -15.32
CA ASN A 174 -35.93 -12.77 -14.64
C ASN A 174 -34.99 -11.59 -14.98
N GLY A 175 -35.16 -11.00 -16.16
CA GLY A 175 -34.71 -9.65 -16.48
C GLY A 175 -33.19 -9.42 -16.47
N LYS A 176 -32.38 -10.48 -16.58
CA LYS A 176 -30.92 -10.35 -16.68
C LYS A 176 -30.53 -9.71 -18.01
N ALA A 177 -29.56 -8.79 -17.96
CA ALA A 177 -28.97 -8.20 -19.14
C ALA A 177 -28.30 -9.30 -20.01
N PRO A 178 -28.29 -9.18 -21.35
CA PRO A 178 -27.62 -10.13 -22.22
C PRO A 178 -26.14 -10.27 -21.86
N GLY A 179 -25.63 -11.49 -21.88
CA GLY A 179 -24.18 -11.74 -21.83
C GLY A 179 -23.47 -11.20 -23.07
N SER A 180 -22.13 -11.19 -23.04
CA SER A 180 -21.29 -10.75 -24.17
C SER A 180 -21.48 -11.58 -25.44
N ASP A 181 -22.07 -12.77 -25.31
CA ASP A 181 -22.43 -13.70 -26.37
C ASP A 181 -23.79 -13.38 -27.04
N SER A 182 -24.52 -12.36 -26.56
CA SER A 182 -25.80 -11.90 -27.15
C SER A 182 -26.93 -12.95 -27.18
N ILE A 183 -26.81 -14.02 -26.39
CA ILE A 183 -27.82 -15.10 -26.33
C ILE A 183 -28.78 -14.80 -25.16
N GLN A 184 -30.03 -14.46 -25.46
CA GLN A 184 -31.09 -14.22 -24.47
C GLN A 184 -32.21 -15.26 -24.48
N VAL A 185 -32.05 -16.38 -25.19
CA VAL A 185 -33.15 -17.32 -25.44
C VAL A 185 -32.85 -18.66 -24.78
N TYR A 186 -33.32 -18.83 -23.55
CA TYR A 186 -33.44 -20.15 -22.90
C TYR A 186 -34.73 -20.81 -23.38
N LYS A 187 -34.74 -21.33 -24.62
CA LYS A 187 -35.87 -22.11 -25.14
C LYS A 187 -35.56 -23.59 -24.94
N ALA A 188 -36.47 -24.34 -24.32
CA ALA A 188 -36.37 -25.79 -24.23
C ALA A 188 -36.20 -26.35 -25.66
N GLY A 189 -35.14 -27.14 -25.87
CA GLY A 189 -34.92 -27.82 -27.14
C GLY A 189 -36.06 -28.79 -27.38
N GLU A 190 -36.75 -28.66 -28.51
CA GLU A 190 -37.75 -29.65 -28.92
C GLU A 190 -37.07 -31.01 -29.04
N SER A 191 -37.60 -31.98 -28.29
CA SER A 191 -37.12 -33.36 -28.24
C SER A 191 -37.19 -34.01 -29.62
N VAL A 192 -36.04 -34.13 -30.28
CA VAL A 192 -35.84 -35.14 -31.33
C VAL A 192 -35.04 -36.27 -30.70
N MET A 193 -35.75 -37.15 -29.99
CA MET A 193 -35.27 -38.52 -29.77
C MET A 193 -35.52 -39.28 -31.08
N VAL A 194 -34.47 -39.44 -31.88
CA VAL A 194 -34.44 -40.47 -32.93
C VAL A 194 -34.33 -41.82 -32.21
N GLN A 195 -35.28 -42.72 -32.50
CA GLN A 195 -35.27 -44.13 -32.07
C GLN A 195 -34.09 -44.91 -32.64
#